data_AF-A0A8T2T579-F1
#
_entry.id   AF-A0A8T2T579-F1
#
_cell.length_a   1.000
_cell.length_b   1.000
_cell.length_c   1.000
_cell.angle_alpha   90.00
_cell.angle_beta   90.00
_cell.angle_gamma   90.00
#
_symmetry.space_group_name_H-M   'P 1'
#
loop_
_entity.id
_entity.type
_entity.pdbx_description
1 polymer ?
#
loop_
_entity_poly.entity_id
_entity_poly.type
_entity_poly.pdbx_seq_one_letter_code
_entity_poly.pdbx_strand_id
1 'polypeptide(L)'
;MIGRELGRYTTSQTYTDSNTQLVALQHDSDLRLAVIETPSEDAVVLEKPEDEELETKLRRILNHVPVRISNTSGSSAGSGSGDFHQYRQMRRREQDRLARMERDYQKCKEVAEFEVRRESRLKAVEDQLKV
;
A
#
# COMPACT_ATOMS: atom_id res chain seq x y z
N MET A 1 -13.51 -43.52 -45.65
CA MET A 1 -13.42 -43.05 -44.25
C MET A 1 -12.46 -41.87 -44.22
N ILE A 2 -12.97 -40.63 -44.11
CA ILE A 2 -12.16 -39.41 -44.14
C ILE A 2 -11.97 -38.96 -42.68
N GLY A 3 -10.74 -39.09 -42.18
CA GLY A 3 -10.36 -38.63 -40.84
C GLY A 3 -10.32 -37.11 -40.80
N ARG A 4 -11.18 -36.49 -39.98
CA ARG A 4 -11.06 -35.08 -39.60
C ARG A 4 -10.16 -35.02 -38.37
N GLU A 5 -8.91 -34.61 -38.55
CA GLU A 5 -8.06 -34.20 -37.44
C GLU A 5 -8.63 -32.91 -36.84
N LEU A 6 -9.22 -33.00 -35.65
CA LEU A 6 -9.61 -31.85 -34.86
C LEU A 6 -8.34 -31.26 -34.24
N GLY A 7 -7.89 -30.13 -34.78
CA GLY A 7 -6.79 -29.34 -34.24
C GLY A 7 -7.01 -29.06 -32.74
N ARG A 8 -6.04 -29.45 -31.91
CA ARG A 8 -6.07 -29.24 -30.47
C ARG A 8 -5.78 -27.77 -30.18
N TYR A 9 -6.82 -26.95 -30.08
CA TYR A 9 -6.69 -25.58 -29.58
C TYR A 9 -6.48 -25.62 -28.06
N THR A 10 -5.24 -25.79 -27.60
CA THR A 10 -4.86 -25.51 -26.21
C THR A 10 -4.40 -24.07 -26.12
N THR A 11 -5.32 -23.14 -25.91
CA THR A 11 -4.96 -21.73 -25.65
C THR A 11 -4.38 -21.64 -24.24
N SER A 12 -3.06 -21.73 -24.10
CA SER A 12 -2.37 -21.52 -22.82
C SER A 12 -2.38 -20.02 -22.49
N GLN A 13 -3.31 -19.58 -21.63
CA GLN A 13 -3.28 -18.24 -21.06
C GLN A 13 -2.18 -18.17 -20.00
N THR A 14 -1.06 -17.51 -20.30
CA THR A 14 -0.03 -17.19 -19.33
C THR A 14 -0.46 -15.95 -18.54
N TYR A 15 -0.88 -16.13 -17.28
CA TYR A 15 -1.13 -15.03 -16.36
C TYR A 15 0.21 -14.38 -15.98
N THR A 16 0.65 -13.40 -16.76
CA THR A 16 1.77 -12.52 -16.43
C THR A 16 1.24 -11.29 -15.69
N ASP A 17 1.97 -10.85 -14.65
CA ASP A 17 1.62 -9.80 -13.68
C ASP A 17 1.46 -8.37 -14.25
N SER A 18 1.38 -8.19 -15.58
CA SER A 18 1.56 -6.88 -16.23
C SER A 18 0.28 -6.22 -16.74
N ASN A 19 -0.91 -6.76 -16.47
CA ASN A 19 -2.14 -6.16 -17.01
C ASN A 19 -2.78 -5.14 -16.05
N THR A 20 -2.14 -3.99 -15.88
CA THR A 20 -2.79 -2.77 -15.38
C THR A 20 -3.24 -1.93 -16.58
N GLN A 21 -4.36 -2.30 -17.19
CA GLN A 21 -5.06 -1.38 -18.10
C GLN A 21 -5.66 -0.25 -17.27
N LEU A 22 -4.86 0.80 -17.06
CA LEU A 22 -5.35 2.09 -16.58
C LEU A 22 -6.20 2.70 -17.70
N VAL A 23 -7.51 2.73 -17.51
CA VAL A 23 -8.40 3.57 -18.31
C VAL A 23 -8.11 5.02 -17.91
N ALA A 24 -7.39 5.75 -18.77
CA ALA A 24 -7.21 7.18 -18.59
C ALA A 24 -8.56 7.88 -18.77
N LEU A 25 -9.10 8.46 -17.69
CA LEU A 25 -10.24 9.35 -17.78
C LEU A 25 -9.76 10.68 -18.39
N GLN A 26 -10.39 11.08 -19.50
CA GLN A 26 -10.19 12.41 -20.09
C GLN A 26 -10.55 13.46 -19.03
N HIS A 27 -9.59 14.33 -18.71
CA HIS A 27 -9.82 15.48 -17.88
C HIS A 27 -10.44 16.56 -18.77
N ASP A 28 -11.75 16.80 -18.63
CA ASP A 28 -12.39 17.98 -19.18
C ASP A 28 -11.83 19.20 -18.42
N SER A 29 -11.08 20.04 -19.13
CA SER A 29 -10.29 21.16 -18.62
C SER A 29 -11.09 22.40 -18.19
N ASP A 30 -12.40 22.26 -17.94
CA ASP A 30 -13.31 23.41 -17.90
C ASP A 30 -13.93 23.69 -16.52
N LEU A 31 -13.42 23.07 -15.44
CA LEU A 31 -13.77 23.50 -14.09
C LEU A 31 -12.95 24.75 -13.71
N ARG A 32 -13.52 25.93 -13.99
CA ARG A 32 -12.99 27.21 -13.50
C ARG A 32 -13.00 27.20 -11.97
N LEU A 33 -11.83 26.97 -11.39
CA LEU A 33 -11.55 27.16 -9.97
C LEU A 33 -11.83 28.63 -9.63
N ALA A 34 -12.83 28.90 -8.79
CA ALA A 34 -13.02 30.22 -8.21
C ALA A 34 -11.87 30.46 -7.21
N VAL A 35 -10.91 31.27 -7.62
CA VAL A 35 -9.84 31.76 -6.73
C VAL A 35 -10.49 32.68 -5.69
N ILE A 36 -10.55 32.21 -4.45
CA ILE A 36 -10.78 33.09 -3.30
C ILE A 36 -9.41 33.68 -2.98
N GLU A 37 -9.19 34.94 -3.34
CA GLU A 37 -8.00 35.69 -2.94
C GLU A 37 -8.03 35.91 -1.43
N THR A 38 -7.19 35.19 -0.69
CA THR A 38 -6.81 35.53 0.67
C THR A 38 -5.52 36.34 0.63
N PRO A 39 -5.48 37.59 1.11
CA PRO A 39 -4.26 38.38 1.14
C PRO A 39 -3.45 38.03 2.40
N SER A 40 -2.29 37.41 2.22
CA SER A 40 -1.05 37.66 2.98
C SER A 40 -0.01 36.61 2.57
N GLU A 41 0.86 37.03 1.67
CA GLU A 41 2.20 36.47 1.54
C GLU A 41 2.89 36.67 2.90
N ASP A 42 3.43 35.59 3.48
CA ASP A 42 4.22 35.50 4.74
C ASP A 42 3.65 34.59 5.84
N ALA A 43 2.69 33.71 5.53
CA ALA A 43 2.50 32.50 6.33
C ALA A 43 3.56 31.46 5.93
N VAL A 44 4.71 31.47 6.58
CA VAL A 44 5.59 30.30 6.61
C VAL A 44 4.79 29.19 7.30
N VAL A 45 4.14 28.36 6.48
CA VAL A 45 3.50 27.14 6.94
C VAL A 45 4.64 26.27 7.46
N LEU A 46 4.75 26.16 8.78
CA LEU A 46 5.52 25.12 9.44
C LEU A 46 4.86 23.80 9.04
N GLU A 47 5.27 23.23 7.91
CA GLU A 47 4.91 21.88 7.53
C GLU A 47 5.38 20.97 8.67
N LYS A 48 4.43 20.40 9.40
CA LYS A 48 4.79 19.49 10.47
C LYS A 48 5.37 18.24 9.79
N PRO A 49 6.43 17.63 10.35
CA PRO A 49 7.00 16.41 9.78
C PRO A 49 5.97 15.27 9.64
N GLU A 50 4.89 15.32 10.42
CA GLU A 50 3.76 14.39 10.34
C GLU A 50 2.93 14.54 9.06
N ASP A 51 2.83 15.75 8.51
CA ASP A 51 2.05 16.04 7.30
C ASP A 51 2.77 15.52 6.05
N GLU A 52 4.11 15.64 5.99
CA GLU A 52 4.95 15.08 4.91
C GLU A 52 4.89 13.53 4.88
N GLU A 53 4.86 12.91 6.07
CA GLU A 53 4.79 11.46 6.19
C GLU A 53 3.40 10.92 5.78
N LEU A 54 2.35 11.68 6.08
CA LEU A 54 0.98 11.38 5.68
C LEU A 54 0.82 11.48 4.15
N GLU A 55 1.31 12.55 3.54
CA GLU A 55 1.29 12.76 2.09
C GLU A 55 2.04 11.63 1.35
N THR A 56 3.19 11.21 1.88
CA THR A 56 3.96 10.09 1.34
C THR A 56 3.18 8.77 1.40
N LYS A 57 2.49 8.49 2.52
CA LYS A 57 1.63 7.30 2.66
C LYS A 57 0.45 7.34 1.70
N LEU A 58 -0.20 8.49 1.54
CA LEU A 58 -1.33 8.67 0.62
C LEU A 58 -0.92 8.46 -0.84
N ARG A 59 0.21 9.03 -1.26
CA ARG A 59 0.79 8.78 -2.59
C ARG A 59 1.09 7.30 -2.81
N ARG A 60 1.64 6.62 -1.80
CA ARG A 60 1.92 5.18 -1.88
C ARG A 60 0.64 4.36 -2.04
N ILE A 61 -0.43 4.70 -1.32
CA ILE A 61 -1.74 4.02 -1.43
C ILE A 61 -2.30 4.22 -2.84
N LEU A 62 -2.34 5.45 -3.34
CA LEU A 62 -2.84 5.76 -4.69
C LEU A 62 -2.10 4.98 -5.78
N ASN A 63 -0.77 4.84 -5.65
CA ASN A 63 0.06 4.18 -6.66
C ASN A 63 0.08 2.65 -6.57
N HIS A 64 -0.24 2.06 -5.42
CA HIS A 64 -0.06 0.62 -5.18
C HIS A 64 -1.34 -0.13 -4.87
N VAL A 65 -2.43 0.57 -4.53
CA VAL A 65 -3.73 -0.05 -4.26
C VAL A 65 -4.65 0.21 -5.43
N PRO A 66 -5.04 -0.82 -6.21
CA PRO A 66 -5.96 -0.65 -7.31
C PRO A 66 -7.34 -0.23 -6.79
N VAL A 67 -7.88 0.88 -7.30
CA VAL A 67 -9.18 1.44 -6.90
C VAL A 67 -10.34 0.54 -7.33
N ARG A 68 -10.21 -0.16 -8.47
CA ARG A 68 -11.20 -1.13 -8.94
C ARG A 68 -10.50 -2.38 -9.44
N ILE A 69 -11.11 -3.52 -9.14
CA ILE A 69 -10.70 -4.84 -9.65
C ILE A 69 -11.76 -5.27 -10.66
N SER A 70 -11.36 -5.44 -11.92
CA SER A 70 -12.28 -5.78 -13.02
C SER A 70 -12.64 -7.27 -13.08
N ASN A 71 -11.86 -8.14 -12.43
CA ASN A 71 -11.93 -9.61 -12.58
C ASN A 71 -12.55 -10.29 -11.35
N THR A 72 -13.54 -9.65 -10.73
CA THR A 72 -14.19 -10.18 -9.52
C THR A 72 -15.36 -11.09 -9.90
N SER A 73 -15.30 -12.36 -9.53
CA SER A 73 -16.41 -13.31 -9.64
C SER A 73 -17.54 -12.97 -8.65
N GLY A 74 -18.78 -13.32 -8.99
CA GLY A 74 -19.92 -13.08 -8.09
C GLY A 74 -19.79 -13.83 -6.75
N SER A 75 -20.39 -13.30 -5.69
CA SER A 75 -20.21 -13.84 -4.32
C SER A 75 -20.71 -15.27 -4.12
N SER A 76 -21.64 -15.73 -4.96
CA SER A 76 -22.16 -17.10 -4.98
C SER A 76 -21.61 -17.95 -6.13
N ALA A 77 -20.65 -17.42 -6.90
CA ALA A 77 -20.02 -18.17 -7.97
C ALA A 77 -19.13 -19.29 -7.39
N GLY A 78 -19.09 -20.41 -8.09
CA GLY A 78 -18.21 -21.53 -7.74
C GLY A 78 -16.73 -21.23 -8.01
N SER A 79 -15.86 -22.15 -7.61
CA SER A 79 -14.41 -22.02 -7.81
C SER A 79 -14.02 -22.24 -9.28
N GLY A 80 -13.37 -21.24 -9.87
CA GLY A 80 -12.78 -21.29 -11.20
C GLY A 80 -11.41 -21.95 -11.23
N SER A 81 -10.94 -22.35 -12.40
CA SER A 81 -9.61 -22.96 -12.59
C SER A 81 -8.44 -22.04 -12.22
N GLY A 82 -8.66 -20.71 -12.22
CA GLY A 82 -7.66 -19.71 -11.85
C GLY A 82 -7.64 -19.33 -10.36
N ASP A 83 -8.67 -19.70 -9.59
CA ASP A 83 -8.86 -19.20 -8.22
C ASP A 83 -7.76 -19.69 -7.28
N PHE A 84 -7.28 -20.91 -7.51
CA PHE A 84 -6.14 -21.44 -6.76
C PHE A 84 -4.89 -20.57 -6.91
N HIS A 85 -4.57 -20.14 -8.14
CA HIS A 85 -3.40 -19.31 -8.39
C HIS A 85 -3.57 -17.90 -7.84
N GLN A 86 -4.76 -17.32 -7.94
CA GLN A 86 -5.06 -16.03 -7.32
C GLN A 86 -4.90 -16.09 -5.80
N TYR A 87 -5.51 -17.07 -5.14
CA TYR A 87 -5.36 -17.29 -3.70
C TYR A 87 -3.89 -17.46 -3.31
N ARG A 88 -3.13 -18.29 -4.03
CA ARG A 88 -1.71 -18.53 -3.74
C ARG A 88 -0.89 -17.24 -3.80
N GLN A 89 -1.13 -16.40 -4.81
CA GLN A 89 -0.44 -15.10 -4.94
C GLN A 89 -0.84 -14.14 -3.82
N MET A 90 -2.14 -14.01 -3.56
CA MET A 90 -2.66 -13.13 -2.50
C MET A 90 -2.13 -13.53 -1.11
N ARG A 91 -2.14 -14.84 -0.80
CA ARG A 91 -1.58 -15.36 0.45
C ARG A 91 -0.11 -15.00 0.60
N ARG A 92 0.69 -15.12 -0.46
CA ARG A 92 2.12 -14.79 -0.44
C ARG A 92 2.33 -13.29 -0.19
N ARG A 93 1.59 -12.42 -0.91
CA ARG A 93 1.62 -10.96 -0.71
C ARG A 93 1.26 -10.59 0.73
N GLU A 94 0.25 -11.24 1.30
CA GLU A 94 -0.19 -10.97 2.66
C GLU A 94 0.79 -11.44 3.72
N GLN A 95 1.39 -12.63 3.55
CA GLN A 95 2.46 -13.11 4.42
C GLN A 95 3.65 -12.14 4.45
N ASP A 96 4.06 -11.65 3.28
CA ASP A 96 5.13 -10.66 3.17
C ASP A 96 4.75 -9.33 3.86
N ARG A 97 3.47 -8.92 3.77
CA ARG A 97 2.96 -7.73 4.46
C ARG A 97 3.02 -7.88 5.97
N LEU A 98 2.50 -8.99 6.51
CA LEU A 98 2.54 -9.30 7.94
C LEU A 98 3.98 -9.37 8.45
N ALA A 99 4.87 -10.04 7.73
CA ALA A 99 6.26 -10.15 8.12
C ALA A 99 6.98 -8.78 8.14
N ARG A 100 6.65 -7.85 7.25
CA ARG A 100 7.20 -6.48 7.28
C ARG A 100 6.73 -5.73 8.51
N MET A 101 5.41 -5.72 8.76
CA MET A 101 4.85 -5.04 9.94
C MET A 101 5.41 -5.59 11.25
N GLU A 102 5.58 -6.90 11.37
CA GLU A 102 6.16 -7.53 12.57
C GLU A 102 7.60 -7.06 12.82
N ARG A 103 8.42 -6.97 11.77
CA ARG A 103 9.80 -6.46 11.90
C ARG A 103 9.82 -5.00 12.34
N ASP A 104 8.93 -4.18 11.79
CA ASP A 104 8.85 -2.76 12.14
C ASP A 104 8.38 -2.59 13.58
N TYR A 105 7.38 -3.37 14.01
CA TYR A 105 6.92 -3.40 15.40
C TYR A 105 8.03 -3.79 16.37
N GLN A 106 8.75 -4.88 16.08
CA GLN A 106 9.84 -5.34 16.94
C GLN A 106 10.96 -4.31 17.07
N LYS A 107 11.32 -3.62 15.98
CA LYS A 107 12.29 -2.51 16.03
C LYS A 107 11.81 -1.36 16.90
N CYS A 108 10.58 -0.88 16.70
CA CYS A 108 10.02 0.21 17.49
C CYS A 108 9.95 -0.15 18.97
N LYS A 109 9.58 -1.39 19.28
CA LYS A 109 9.55 -1.91 20.65
C LYS A 109 10.94 -1.92 21.29
N GLU A 110 11.96 -2.42 20.58
CA GLU A 110 13.34 -2.45 21.08
C GLU A 110 13.89 -1.05 21.36
N VAL A 111 13.60 -0.08 20.49
CA VAL A 111 13.99 1.32 20.68
C VAL A 111 13.29 1.92 21.90
N ALA A 112 11.97 1.78 22.01
CA ALA A 112 11.22 2.31 23.15
C ALA A 112 11.69 1.70 24.48
N GLU A 113 11.93 0.39 24.52
CA GLU A 113 12.47 -0.26 25.72
C GLU A 113 13.89 0.23 26.06
N PHE A 114 14.72 0.48 25.04
CA PHE A 114 16.07 1.03 25.24
C PHE A 114 16.01 2.45 25.80
N GLU A 115 15.14 3.30 25.28
CA GLU A 115 14.94 4.68 25.75
C GLU A 115 14.48 4.72 27.20
N VAL A 116 13.46 3.93 27.56
CA VAL A 116 12.98 3.81 28.94
C VAL A 116 14.10 3.35 29.89
N ARG A 117 14.90 2.35 29.48
CA ARG A 117 16.04 1.88 30.27
C ARG A 117 17.12 2.96 30.41
N ARG A 118 17.39 3.74 29.36
CA ARG A 118 18.38 4.82 29.36
C ARG A 118 17.95 5.96 30.29
N GLU A 119 16.70 6.41 30.17
CA GLU A 119 16.13 7.46 31.01
C GLU A 119 16.12 7.07 32.49
N SER A 120 15.77 5.82 32.80
CA SER A 120 15.81 5.30 34.18
C SER A 120 17.22 5.36 34.78
N ARG A 121 18.25 5.05 33.99
CA ARG A 121 19.65 5.14 34.44
C ARG A 121 20.11 6.58 34.62
N LEU A 122 19.77 7.47 33.69
CA LEU A 122 20.11 8.89 33.79
C LEU A 122 19.47 9.52 35.02
N LYS A 123 18.18 9.24 35.25
CA LYS A 123 17.46 9.71 36.43
C LYS A 123 18.11 9.24 37.73
N ALA A 124 18.51 7.96 37.81
CA ALA A 124 19.22 7.44 38.97
C ALA A 124 20.57 8.14 39.22
N VAL A 125 21.31 8.49 38.16
CA VAL A 125 22.56 9.25 38.27
C VAL A 125 22.29 10.69 38.71
N GLU A 126 21.28 11.35 38.16
CA GLU A 126 20.88 12.70 38.57
C GLU A 126 20.46 12.77 40.04
N ASP A 127 19.70 11.78 40.50
CA ASP A 127 19.26 11.70 41.91
C ASP A 127 20.47 11.48 42.85
N GLN A 128 21.48 10.73 42.42
CA GLN A 128 22.74 10.57 43.17
C GLN A 128 23.61 11.83 43.18
N LEU A 129 23.56 12.64 42.11
CA LEU A 129 24.34 13.88 41.98
C LEU A 129 23.72 15.08 42.73
N LYS A 130 22.42 14.98 43.08
CA LYS A 130 21.69 16.01 43.83
C LYS A 130 21.81 15.88 45.36
N VAL A 131 22.52 14.87 45.85
CA VAL A 131 22.88 14.67 47.25
C VAL A 131 24.28 15.20 47.49
#